data_AF-A0A6M0C2Y2-F1
#
_entry.id   AF-A0A6M0C2Y2-F1
#
_cell.length_a   1.000
_cell.length_b   1.000
_cell.length_c   1.000
_cell.angle_alpha   90.00
_cell.angle_beta   90.00
_cell.angle_gamma   90.00
#
_symmetry.space_group_name_H-M   'P 1'
#
loop_
_entity.id
_entity.type
_entity.pdbx_description
1 polymer ?
#
loop_
_entity_poly.entity_id
_entity_poly.type
_entity_poly.pdbx_seq_one_letter_code
_entity_poly.pdbx_strand_id
1 'polypeptide(L)'
;MVSELREDNNDLVFVDYGSIQQQMLRVLENKNPFDVSENRRRLTINIDEIALAIATSGVQNTSFDTRGVRSATVNFSRSFQDSFPGQIREIKTCLERHLKSLLPQEDIEEFITNLTSDLASFQGEAQKLGFSYPFERASGGLETQELIIENDRPGSNSLLKFHKLTITVGNVRDFRSQLQEGLENHIENYFETEDEEDFETAYNLLESQMRDQTSDFNKLQNLVDRETLGKLKKEAKIVYLEHLLANIESQDNLGIIYLRDLIRRLRLIEEYINSKASGELEVYYAGATANYQDVFSRAEVLDALPVIPIIAGVLGESTDLSQGETQFVFGLKMKFDGSVQTSHGEDVFEYNMGIINPDSEEHQRELGDSDRCEIFARKVLTRAFLYYFVFASRCNPSSENYNPDSELEYDPIPRFEEKVLPVLKSSNEEAKRELFKNFRKG
;
A
#
# COMPACT_ATOMS: atom_id res chain seq x y z
N MET A 1 -5.11 24.27 21.39
CA MET A 1 -3.89 23.64 20.84
C MET A 1 -4.26 23.15 19.46
N VAL A 2 -3.62 23.70 18.43
CA VAL A 2 -3.95 23.37 17.04
C VAL A 2 -3.20 22.11 16.69
N SER A 3 -3.92 20.99 16.56
CA SER A 3 -3.39 19.76 15.98
C SER A 3 -3.01 20.08 14.53
N GLU A 4 -1.72 20.08 14.23
CA GLU A 4 -1.23 20.29 12.88
C GLU A 4 -1.12 18.92 12.21
N LEU A 5 -2.02 18.63 11.27
CA LEU A 5 -1.91 17.48 10.37
C LEU A 5 -0.70 17.74 9.47
N ARG A 6 0.36 16.95 9.60
CA ARG A 6 1.53 17.01 8.71
C ARG A 6 1.64 15.70 7.94
N GLU A 7 1.70 15.79 6.62
CA GLU A 7 1.88 14.65 5.69
C GLU A 7 3.32 14.08 5.66
N ASP A 8 4.25 14.68 6.42
CA ASP A 8 5.70 14.44 6.37
C ASP A 8 6.15 12.99 6.68
N ASN A 9 5.26 12.13 7.20
CA ASN A 9 5.58 10.76 7.62
C ASN A 9 4.78 9.67 6.88
N ASN A 10 4.13 9.98 5.75
CA ASN A 10 3.46 8.94 4.96
C ASN A 10 4.47 8.12 4.13
N ASP A 11 4.26 6.80 4.01
CA ASP A 11 4.91 5.85 3.06
C ASP A 11 4.71 6.21 1.56
N LEU A 12 4.21 7.41 1.28
CA LEU A 12 3.97 7.92 -0.07
C LEU A 12 5.30 8.37 -0.67
N VAL A 13 5.55 7.99 -1.92
CA VAL A 13 6.76 8.43 -2.62
C VAL A 13 6.75 9.94 -2.79
N PHE A 14 7.84 10.59 -2.38
CA PHE A 14 8.02 12.01 -2.59
C PHE A 14 8.00 12.32 -4.09
N VAL A 15 7.22 13.35 -4.44
CA VAL A 15 7.13 13.87 -5.80
C VAL A 15 7.75 15.25 -5.90
N ASP A 16 8.53 15.45 -6.95
CA ASP A 16 9.12 16.73 -7.30
C ASP A 16 8.72 17.07 -8.75
N TYR A 17 7.85 18.06 -8.87
CA TYR A 17 7.38 18.55 -10.17
C TYR A 17 8.20 19.73 -10.69
N GLY A 18 9.29 20.11 -10.01
CA GLY A 18 10.09 21.29 -10.32
C GLY A 18 10.63 21.27 -11.75
N SER A 19 11.06 20.11 -12.25
CA SER A 19 11.50 19.97 -13.65
C SER A 19 10.36 20.29 -14.64
N ILE A 20 9.13 19.80 -14.38
CA ILE A 20 7.96 20.11 -15.21
C ILE A 20 7.60 21.59 -15.11
N GLN A 21 7.58 22.16 -13.91
CA GLN A 21 7.19 23.55 -13.67
C GLN A 21 8.16 24.54 -14.32
N GLN A 22 9.46 24.29 -14.21
CA GLN A 22 10.49 25.09 -14.89
C GLN A 22 10.37 25.00 -16.42
N GLN A 23 10.11 23.82 -16.96
CA GLN A 23 9.90 23.68 -18.41
C GLN A 23 8.61 24.35 -18.86
N MET A 24 7.55 24.26 -18.06
CA MET A 24 6.30 24.97 -18.32
C MET A 24 6.53 26.48 -18.38
N LEU A 25 7.30 27.06 -17.45
CA LEU A 25 7.69 28.47 -17.49
C LEU A 25 8.48 28.82 -18.75
N ARG A 26 9.49 28.04 -19.13
CA ARG A 26 10.30 28.27 -20.35
C ARG A 26 9.48 28.20 -21.64
N VAL A 27 8.57 27.24 -21.73
CA VAL A 27 7.69 27.10 -22.89
C VAL A 27 6.71 28.27 -22.94
N LEU A 28 6.10 28.61 -21.80
CA LEU A 28 5.18 29.74 -21.71
C LEU A 28 5.88 31.07 -21.98
N GLU A 29 7.14 31.29 -21.63
CA GLU A 29 7.86 32.52 -22.01
C GLU A 29 7.84 32.79 -23.52
N ASN A 30 7.89 31.74 -24.34
CA ASN A 30 8.02 31.84 -25.79
C ASN A 30 6.73 31.53 -26.56
N LYS A 31 5.73 30.92 -25.92
CA LYS A 31 4.45 30.55 -26.54
C LYS A 31 3.28 31.05 -25.71
N ASN A 32 2.41 31.83 -26.36
CA ASN A 32 1.15 32.24 -25.79
C ASN A 32 0.09 31.12 -26.03
N PRO A 33 -0.50 30.51 -24.99
CA PRO A 33 -1.53 29.49 -25.16
C PRO A 33 -2.90 30.08 -25.53
N PHE A 34 -3.07 31.39 -25.44
CA PHE A 34 -4.34 32.07 -25.65
C PHE A 34 -4.43 32.61 -27.08
N ASP A 35 -5.63 32.51 -27.64
CA ASP A 35 -6.03 33.22 -28.84
C ASP A 35 -7.44 33.80 -28.66
N VAL A 36 -7.66 35.00 -29.16
CA VAL A 36 -8.94 35.70 -29.04
C VAL A 36 -9.46 35.97 -30.45
N SER A 37 -10.66 35.47 -30.73
CA SER A 37 -11.32 35.69 -32.03
C SER A 37 -11.45 37.18 -32.36
N GLU A 38 -11.42 37.55 -33.65
CA GLU A 38 -11.52 38.95 -34.10
C GLU A 38 -12.73 39.71 -33.52
N ASN A 39 -13.85 39.02 -33.30
CA ASN A 39 -15.07 39.61 -32.73
C ASN A 39 -15.07 39.67 -31.19
N ARG A 40 -13.98 39.24 -30.53
CA ARG A 40 -13.79 39.19 -29.06
C ARG A 40 -14.85 38.40 -28.29
N ARG A 41 -15.56 37.47 -28.94
CA ARG A 41 -16.58 36.64 -28.30
C ARG A 41 -16.13 35.20 -28.03
N ARG A 42 -14.89 34.88 -28.34
CA ARG A 42 -14.32 33.55 -28.11
C ARG A 42 -12.88 33.70 -27.65
N LEU A 43 -12.60 33.05 -26.52
CA LEU A 43 -11.26 32.75 -26.05
C LEU A 43 -10.97 31.28 -26.39
N THR A 44 -9.90 31.04 -27.13
CA THR A 44 -9.38 29.71 -27.40
C THR A 44 -8.11 29.52 -26.58
N ILE A 45 -8.01 28.36 -25.92
CA ILE A 45 -6.87 28.01 -25.08
C ILE A 45 -6.26 26.74 -25.64
N ASN A 46 -5.09 26.83 -26.25
CA ASN A 46 -4.37 25.69 -26.81
C ASN A 46 -3.39 25.12 -25.78
N ILE A 47 -3.90 24.22 -24.93
CA ILE A 47 -3.08 23.53 -23.92
C ILE A 47 -2.28 22.38 -24.54
N ASP A 48 -2.78 21.77 -25.62
CA ASP A 48 -2.17 20.59 -26.23
C ASP A 48 -0.79 20.90 -26.84
N GLU A 49 -0.63 22.05 -27.49
CA GLU A 49 0.68 22.47 -28.01
C GLU A 49 1.70 22.75 -26.90
N ILE A 50 1.25 23.27 -25.76
CA ILE A 50 2.10 23.51 -24.60
C ILE A 50 2.51 22.18 -23.98
N ALA A 51 1.55 21.26 -23.80
CA ALA A 51 1.79 19.91 -23.28
C ALA A 51 2.77 19.12 -24.18
N LEU A 52 2.60 19.19 -25.50
CA LEU A 52 3.51 18.56 -26.47
C LEU A 52 4.92 19.16 -26.40
N ALA A 53 5.04 20.49 -26.29
CA ALA A 53 6.35 21.16 -26.14
C ALA A 53 7.05 20.77 -24.83
N ILE A 54 6.31 20.61 -23.73
CA ILE A 54 6.86 20.14 -22.46
C ILE A 54 7.30 18.67 -22.59
N ALA A 55 6.46 17.79 -23.14
CA ALA A 55 6.75 16.36 -23.27
C ALA A 55 7.99 16.08 -24.14
N THR A 56 8.20 16.87 -25.20
CA THR A 56 9.36 16.74 -26.10
C THR A 56 10.65 17.34 -25.55
N SER A 57 10.60 18.13 -24.48
CA SER A 57 11.75 18.86 -23.92
C SER A 57 12.63 18.05 -22.95
N GLY A 58 12.27 16.79 -22.68
CA GLY A 58 13.02 15.90 -21.78
C GLY A 58 12.89 16.32 -20.32
N VAL A 59 11.76 15.98 -19.70
CA VAL A 59 11.50 16.25 -18.28
C VAL A 59 12.05 15.11 -17.43
N GLN A 60 12.65 15.44 -16.29
CA GLN A 60 13.01 14.42 -15.29
C GLN A 60 11.75 13.76 -14.71
N ASN A 61 11.88 12.49 -14.34
CA ASN A 61 10.81 11.77 -13.64
C ASN A 61 10.46 12.50 -12.35
N THR A 62 9.16 12.64 -12.10
CA THR A 62 8.62 13.38 -10.96
C THR A 62 8.72 12.62 -9.63
N SER A 63 9.30 11.42 -9.62
CA SER A 63 9.38 10.53 -8.46
C SER A 63 10.82 10.05 -8.27
N PHE A 64 11.30 10.08 -7.02
CA PHE A 64 12.68 9.72 -6.67
C PHE A 64 12.94 8.20 -6.64
N ASP A 65 11.90 7.37 -6.52
CA ASP A 65 11.97 5.91 -6.67
C ASP A 65 10.68 5.38 -7.32
N THR A 66 10.79 4.61 -8.39
CA THR A 66 9.64 4.08 -9.15
C THR A 66 9.41 2.59 -8.91
N ARG A 67 10.24 1.91 -8.10
CA ARG A 67 10.09 0.46 -7.86
C ARG A 67 8.96 0.18 -6.86
N GLY A 68 7.89 -0.44 -7.36
CA GLY A 68 6.76 -0.92 -6.54
C GLY A 68 5.67 0.11 -6.24
N VAL A 69 5.75 1.31 -6.80
CA VAL A 69 4.79 2.41 -6.57
C VAL A 69 3.63 2.30 -7.55
N ARG A 70 2.40 2.09 -7.06
CA ARG A 70 1.19 2.02 -7.90
C ARG A 70 0.54 3.38 -8.17
N SER A 71 0.73 4.36 -7.28
CA SER A 71 0.24 5.73 -7.40
C SER A 71 1.03 6.65 -6.48
N ALA A 72 1.40 7.84 -6.94
CA ALA A 72 1.97 8.89 -6.12
C ALA A 72 0.99 10.08 -6.09
N THR A 73 0.62 10.52 -4.89
CA THR A 73 -0.24 11.70 -4.66
C THR A 73 0.62 12.93 -4.34
N VAL A 74 0.01 14.01 -3.83
CA VAL A 74 0.64 15.33 -3.57
C VAL A 74 1.61 15.29 -2.36
N ASN A 75 2.54 14.32 -2.30
CA ASN A 75 3.52 14.21 -1.22
C ASN A 75 4.84 14.90 -1.65
N PHE A 76 4.96 16.21 -1.44
CA PHE A 76 6.15 16.96 -1.84
C PHE A 76 7.33 16.71 -0.90
N SER A 77 8.55 16.71 -1.43
CA SER A 77 9.74 16.82 -0.57
C SER A 77 9.74 18.18 0.13
N ARG A 78 10.26 18.27 1.36
CA ARG A 78 10.34 19.53 2.12
C ARG A 78 11.02 20.66 1.32
N SER A 79 12.07 20.34 0.57
CA SER A 79 12.76 21.30 -0.29
C SER A 79 11.90 21.82 -1.45
N PHE A 80 11.02 20.97 -2.02
CA PHE A 80 10.13 21.37 -3.11
C PHE A 80 8.88 22.10 -2.61
N GLN A 81 8.33 21.67 -1.46
CA GLN A 81 7.13 22.23 -0.85
C GLN A 81 7.23 23.75 -0.62
N ASP A 82 8.40 24.24 -0.20
CA ASP A 82 8.66 25.67 0.00
C ASP A 82 8.69 26.46 -1.32
N SER A 83 9.14 25.83 -2.41
CA SER A 83 9.32 26.47 -3.72
C SER A 83 8.08 26.41 -4.62
N PHE A 84 7.23 25.38 -4.44
CA PHE A 84 6.07 25.10 -5.28
C PHE A 84 5.07 26.26 -5.37
N PRO A 85 4.65 26.92 -4.26
CA PRO A 85 3.74 28.06 -4.35
C PRO A 85 4.32 29.24 -5.14
N GLY A 86 5.65 29.43 -5.07
CA GLY A 86 6.35 30.47 -5.83
C GLY A 86 6.28 30.22 -7.33
N GLN A 87 6.62 29.00 -7.77
CA GLN A 87 6.60 28.63 -9.18
C GLN A 87 5.19 28.66 -9.77
N ILE A 88 4.16 28.24 -9.02
CA ILE A 88 2.76 28.37 -9.47
C ILE A 88 2.35 29.84 -9.63
N ARG A 89 2.78 30.73 -8.73
CA ARG A 89 2.53 32.18 -8.87
C ARG A 89 3.21 32.73 -10.11
N GLU A 90 4.44 32.32 -10.41
CA GLU A 90 5.16 32.74 -11.63
C GLU A 90 4.43 32.26 -12.90
N ILE A 91 3.97 31.01 -12.93
CA ILE A 91 3.18 30.46 -14.05
C ILE A 91 1.90 31.28 -14.23
N LYS A 92 1.18 31.55 -13.13
CA LYS A 92 -0.02 32.40 -13.13
C LYS A 92 0.29 33.79 -13.70
N THR A 93 1.33 34.46 -13.21
CA THR A 93 1.73 35.80 -13.70
C THR A 93 2.12 35.78 -15.17
N CYS A 94 2.77 34.71 -15.65
CA CYS A 94 3.11 34.53 -17.05
C CYS A 94 1.85 34.41 -17.93
N LEU A 95 0.87 33.60 -17.50
CA LEU A 95 -0.41 33.44 -18.20
C LEU A 95 -1.23 34.74 -18.19
N GLU A 96 -1.30 35.44 -17.05
CA GLU A 96 -1.97 36.74 -16.97
C GLU A 96 -1.36 37.77 -17.92
N ARG A 97 -0.03 37.81 -18.03
CA ARG A 97 0.68 38.69 -18.97
C ARG A 97 0.34 38.36 -20.42
N HIS A 98 0.29 37.08 -20.77
CA HIS A 98 -0.10 36.63 -22.10
C HIS A 98 -1.55 37.00 -22.45
N LEU A 99 -2.47 36.79 -21.52
CA LEU A 99 -3.87 37.16 -21.72
C LEU A 99 -4.05 38.68 -21.82
N LYS A 100 -3.37 39.46 -20.96
CA LYS A 100 -3.35 40.94 -21.04
C LYS A 100 -2.77 41.45 -22.36
N SER A 101 -1.76 40.78 -22.91
CA SER A 101 -1.17 41.19 -24.19
C SER A 101 -2.16 41.12 -25.36
N LEU A 102 -3.17 40.24 -25.27
CA LEU A 102 -4.24 40.10 -26.25
C LEU A 102 -5.44 41.02 -25.97
N LEU A 103 -5.51 41.59 -24.76
CA LEU A 103 -6.60 42.45 -24.27
C LEU A 103 -6.08 43.85 -23.90
N PRO A 104 -5.55 44.65 -24.84
CA PRO A 104 -4.83 45.89 -24.53
C PRO A 104 -5.67 47.01 -23.89
N GLN A 105 -7.00 46.90 -23.81
CA GLN A 105 -7.89 47.92 -23.22
C GLN A 105 -9.04 47.40 -22.35
N GLU A 106 -9.15 46.08 -22.17
CA GLU A 106 -10.21 45.47 -21.34
C GLU A 106 -9.54 44.82 -20.13
N ASP A 107 -10.16 44.96 -18.95
CA ASP A 107 -9.74 44.16 -17.80
C ASP A 107 -10.08 42.69 -18.05
N ILE A 108 -9.23 41.77 -17.57
CA ILE A 108 -9.45 40.33 -17.76
C ILE A 108 -10.80 39.92 -17.18
N GLU A 109 -11.16 40.45 -16.00
CA GLU A 109 -12.42 40.14 -15.33
C GLU A 109 -13.63 40.60 -16.16
N GLU A 110 -13.56 41.80 -16.74
CA GLU A 110 -14.62 42.35 -17.59
C GLU A 110 -14.76 41.53 -18.89
N PHE A 111 -13.65 41.17 -19.52
CA PHE A 111 -13.63 40.32 -20.71
C PHE A 111 -14.23 38.93 -20.44
N ILE A 112 -13.84 38.26 -19.34
CA ILE A 112 -14.40 36.96 -18.97
C ILE A 112 -15.89 37.08 -18.66
N THR A 113 -16.29 38.11 -17.93
CA THR A 113 -17.71 38.35 -17.60
C THR A 113 -18.55 38.50 -18.87
N ASN A 114 -18.01 39.18 -19.90
CA ASN A 114 -18.65 39.34 -21.21
C ASN A 114 -18.70 38.05 -22.05
N LEU A 115 -17.80 37.09 -21.80
CA LEU A 115 -17.82 35.76 -22.43
C LEU A 115 -18.79 34.81 -21.74
N THR A 116 -19.05 35.02 -20.45
CA THR A 116 -19.97 34.18 -19.66
C THR A 116 -21.40 34.69 -19.79
N SER A 117 -22.36 33.77 -19.78
CA SER A 117 -23.78 34.08 -19.64
C SER A 117 -24.26 33.49 -18.32
N ASP A 118 -25.12 34.21 -17.62
CA ASP A 118 -25.74 33.68 -16.40
C ASP A 118 -26.45 32.37 -16.72
N LEU A 119 -26.23 31.34 -15.90
CA LEU A 119 -26.90 30.06 -16.06
C LEU A 119 -28.44 30.22 -16.04
N ALA A 120 -28.96 31.19 -15.27
CA ALA A 120 -30.38 31.53 -15.23
C ALA A 120 -30.94 31.98 -16.60
N SER A 121 -30.09 32.51 -17.50
CA SER A 121 -30.51 32.87 -18.86
C SER A 121 -30.87 31.67 -19.74
N PHE A 122 -30.46 30.46 -19.35
CA PHE A 122 -30.83 29.20 -20.00
C PHE A 122 -32.05 28.53 -19.34
N GLN A 123 -32.75 29.21 -18.43
CA GLN A 123 -33.92 28.66 -17.76
C GLN A 123 -35.13 28.58 -18.71
N GLY A 124 -35.75 27.40 -18.84
CA GLY A 124 -36.95 27.22 -19.67
C GLY A 124 -37.28 25.76 -20.00
N GLU A 125 -38.39 25.53 -20.70
CA GLU A 125 -38.71 24.19 -21.22
C GLU A 125 -37.78 23.81 -22.37
N ALA A 126 -37.33 22.56 -22.38
CA ALA A 126 -36.36 22.05 -23.34
C ALA A 126 -36.85 22.24 -24.80
N GLN A 127 -36.30 23.25 -25.48
CA GLN A 127 -36.49 23.41 -26.92
C GLN A 127 -35.54 22.46 -27.68
N LYS A 128 -35.90 22.14 -28.93
CA LYS A 128 -35.19 21.18 -29.81
C LYS A 128 -33.67 21.40 -29.98
N LEU A 129 -33.16 22.59 -29.68
CA LEU A 129 -31.73 22.95 -29.81
C LEU A 129 -30.91 22.77 -28.51
N GLY A 130 -31.51 22.28 -27.41
CA GLY A 130 -30.77 21.67 -26.29
C GLY A 130 -30.14 22.60 -25.24
N PHE A 131 -30.35 23.92 -25.32
CA PHE A 131 -29.80 24.90 -24.36
C PHE A 131 -30.89 25.54 -23.47
N SER A 132 -31.87 24.76 -23.02
CA SER A 132 -32.89 25.23 -22.07
C SER A 132 -33.08 24.19 -20.98
N TYR A 133 -32.86 24.59 -19.73
CA TYR A 133 -32.88 23.72 -18.57
C TYR A 133 -33.98 24.17 -17.60
N PRO A 134 -34.83 23.27 -17.10
CA PRO A 134 -35.90 23.62 -16.18
C PRO A 134 -35.37 23.68 -14.74
N PHE A 135 -34.51 24.65 -14.41
CA PHE A 135 -33.89 24.78 -13.08
C PHE A 135 -34.91 24.91 -11.93
N GLU A 136 -36.11 25.44 -12.19
CA GLU A 136 -37.20 25.55 -11.23
C GLU A 136 -37.94 24.23 -10.96
N ARG A 137 -37.80 23.23 -11.83
CA ARG A 137 -38.32 21.90 -11.52
C ARG A 137 -37.37 21.27 -10.52
N ALA A 138 -37.81 21.22 -9.26
CA ALA A 138 -37.21 20.34 -8.28
C ALA A 138 -37.10 18.95 -8.92
N SER A 139 -35.86 18.58 -9.26
CA SER A 139 -35.57 17.27 -9.82
C SER A 139 -35.75 16.29 -8.68
N GLY A 140 -36.97 15.78 -8.52
CA GLY A 140 -37.28 14.79 -7.50
C GLY A 140 -36.29 13.63 -7.65
N GLY A 141 -35.46 13.41 -6.62
CA GLY A 141 -34.48 12.32 -6.57
C GLY A 141 -33.01 12.72 -6.75
N LEU A 142 -32.67 14.00 -6.95
CA LEU A 142 -31.28 14.44 -6.83
C LEU A 142 -31.03 15.02 -5.43
N GLU A 143 -30.67 14.12 -4.52
CA GLU A 143 -30.07 14.49 -3.23
C GLU A 143 -28.56 14.50 -3.38
N THR A 144 -27.93 15.67 -3.22
CA THR A 144 -26.52 15.70 -2.85
C THR A 144 -26.41 15.25 -1.39
N GLN A 145 -26.02 14.01 -1.18
CA GLN A 145 -25.65 13.51 0.13
C GLN A 145 -24.17 13.82 0.35
N GLU A 146 -23.90 14.80 1.21
CA GLU A 146 -22.57 14.96 1.78
C GLU A 146 -22.36 13.81 2.77
N LEU A 147 -21.24 13.10 2.65
CA LEU A 147 -20.94 11.98 3.56
C LEU A 147 -20.53 12.55 4.93
N ILE A 148 -21.52 12.82 5.77
CA ILE A 148 -21.28 13.31 7.14
C ILE A 148 -21.15 12.09 8.06
N ILE A 149 -19.94 11.87 8.57
CA ILE A 149 -19.68 10.85 9.59
C ILE A 149 -20.23 11.38 10.92
N GLU A 150 -21.45 10.95 11.27
CA GLU A 150 -22.08 11.28 12.55
C GLU A 150 -21.39 10.49 13.70
N ASN A 151 -20.57 11.17 14.50
CA ASN A 151 -19.84 10.53 15.62
C ASN A 151 -20.69 10.32 16.89
N ASP A 152 -21.86 10.95 16.98
CA ASP A 152 -22.67 11.01 18.21
C ASP A 152 -23.80 9.95 18.28
N ARG A 153 -23.94 9.10 17.27
CA ARG A 153 -24.93 8.01 17.29
C ARG A 153 -24.31 6.70 17.78
N PRO A 154 -25.04 5.88 18.56
CA PRO A 154 -24.59 4.52 18.85
C PRO A 154 -24.37 3.77 17.53
N GLY A 155 -23.19 3.17 17.35
CA GLY A 155 -22.71 2.62 16.08
C GLY A 155 -23.62 1.57 15.43
N SER A 156 -24.55 0.98 16.18
CA SER A 156 -25.60 0.09 15.66
C SER A 156 -26.53 0.76 14.63
N ASN A 157 -26.74 2.07 14.76
CA ASN A 157 -27.64 2.89 13.92
C ASN A 157 -26.91 3.68 12.83
N SER A 158 -25.59 3.51 12.69
CA SER A 158 -24.81 4.15 11.62
C SER A 158 -25.13 3.50 10.26
N LEU A 159 -25.32 4.35 9.24
CA LEU A 159 -25.43 3.92 7.84
C LEU A 159 -24.15 3.29 7.32
N LEU A 160 -23.00 3.73 7.82
CA LEU A 160 -21.69 3.16 7.52
C LEU A 160 -21.15 2.42 8.74
N LYS A 161 -21.05 1.10 8.61
CA LYS A 161 -20.42 0.23 9.60
C LYS A 161 -19.05 -0.17 9.04
N PHE A 162 -18.01 0.42 9.59
CA PHE A 162 -16.63 0.01 9.34
C PHE A 162 -15.93 -0.18 10.68
N HIS A 163 -15.02 -1.13 10.74
CA HIS A 163 -14.22 -1.34 11.94
C HIS A 163 -13.00 -0.45 11.84
N LYS A 164 -12.85 0.47 12.78
CA LYS A 164 -11.65 1.30 12.92
C LYS A 164 -10.62 0.52 13.73
N LEU A 165 -9.41 0.41 13.18
CA LEU A 165 -8.23 -0.09 13.89
C LEU A 165 -7.33 1.09 14.21
N THR A 166 -6.98 1.25 15.47
CA THR A 166 -5.92 2.18 15.89
C THR A 166 -4.78 1.37 16.47
N ILE A 167 -3.58 1.57 15.95
CA ILE A 167 -2.34 1.02 16.49
C ILE A 167 -1.58 2.19 17.11
N THR A 168 -1.38 2.17 18.42
CA THR A 168 -0.55 3.15 19.12
C THR A 168 0.78 2.52 19.46
N VAL A 169 1.86 3.10 18.94
CA VAL A 169 3.24 2.73 19.24
C VAL A 169 3.79 3.79 20.19
N GLY A 170 4.07 3.41 21.44
CA GLY A 170 4.71 4.27 22.43
C GLY A 170 6.23 4.21 22.38
N ASN A 171 6.89 5.10 23.13
CA ASN A 171 8.35 5.19 23.29
C ASN A 171 9.16 5.35 21.99
N VAL A 172 8.55 5.90 20.94
CA VAL A 172 9.23 6.09 19.64
C VAL A 172 10.41 7.06 19.72
N ARG A 173 10.46 7.89 20.77
CA ARG A 173 11.59 8.81 21.03
C ARG A 173 12.84 8.08 21.52
N ASP A 174 12.64 7.00 22.27
CA ASP A 174 13.72 6.34 22.99
C ASP A 174 14.38 5.23 22.16
N PHE A 175 13.75 4.79 21.07
CA PHE A 175 14.29 3.75 20.20
C PHE A 175 15.69 4.12 19.67
N ARG A 176 15.86 5.37 19.21
CA ARG A 176 17.14 5.83 18.67
C ARG A 176 18.23 5.83 19.74
N SER A 177 17.92 6.31 20.95
CA SER A 177 18.87 6.31 22.06
C SER A 177 19.16 4.90 22.57
N GLN A 178 18.17 4.02 22.60
CA GLN A 178 18.34 2.62 22.99
C GLN A 178 19.17 1.83 21.97
N LEU A 179 18.98 2.09 20.67
CA LEU A 179 19.79 1.48 19.62
C LEU A 179 21.24 1.97 19.70
N GLN A 180 21.44 3.26 19.95
CA GLN A 180 22.76 3.83 20.22
C GLN A 180 23.40 3.15 21.44
N GLU A 181 22.73 3.18 22.59
CA GLU A 181 23.23 2.58 23.84
C GLU A 181 23.51 1.07 23.68
N GLY A 182 22.68 0.34 22.94
CA GLY A 182 22.90 -1.07 22.64
C GLY A 182 24.15 -1.32 21.79
N LEU A 183 24.39 -0.48 20.77
CA LEU A 183 25.60 -0.56 19.94
C LEU A 183 26.85 -0.14 20.72
N GLU A 184 26.75 0.90 21.52
CA GLU A 184 27.81 1.36 22.42
C GLU A 184 28.21 0.25 23.40
N ASN A 185 27.24 -0.34 24.10
CA ASN A 185 27.47 -1.49 24.97
C ASN A 185 28.08 -2.69 24.21
N HIS A 186 27.66 -2.93 22.98
CA HIS A 186 28.23 -4.03 22.19
C HIS A 186 29.70 -3.76 21.81
N ILE A 187 30.02 -2.52 21.41
CA ILE A 187 31.39 -2.08 21.14
C ILE A 187 32.23 -2.23 22.42
N GLU A 188 31.76 -1.72 23.56
CA GLU A 188 32.45 -1.85 24.85
C GLU A 188 32.73 -3.32 25.21
N ASN A 189 31.75 -4.21 25.09
CA ASN A 189 31.92 -5.64 25.37
C ASN A 189 32.82 -6.36 24.36
N TYR A 190 32.85 -5.91 23.09
CA TYR A 190 33.65 -6.55 22.04
C TYR A 190 35.14 -6.17 22.14
N PHE A 191 35.43 -4.92 22.53
CA PHE A 191 36.79 -4.38 22.65
C PHE A 191 37.36 -4.45 24.08
N GLU A 192 36.76 -5.22 24.98
CA GLU A 192 37.08 -5.31 26.43
C GLU A 192 38.57 -5.61 26.76
N THR A 193 39.44 -5.93 25.78
CA THR A 193 40.86 -6.26 25.99
C THR A 193 41.81 -5.87 24.85
N GLU A 194 42.29 -4.62 24.76
CA GLU A 194 43.57 -4.20 24.11
C GLU A 194 43.58 -3.39 22.78
N ASP A 195 42.52 -2.71 22.34
CA ASP A 195 42.66 -1.73 21.23
C ASP A 195 41.87 -0.42 21.48
N GLU A 196 42.46 0.53 22.21
CA GLU A 196 41.89 1.87 22.45
C GLU A 196 41.70 2.67 21.14
N GLU A 197 42.60 2.53 20.16
CA GLU A 197 42.48 3.22 18.86
C GLU A 197 41.31 2.68 18.02
N ASP A 198 41.10 1.36 17.98
CA ASP A 198 39.97 0.78 17.25
C ASP A 198 38.64 1.02 17.97
N PHE A 199 38.66 1.09 19.31
CA PHE A 199 37.51 1.50 20.12
C PHE A 199 37.07 2.94 19.79
N GLU A 200 37.99 3.90 19.82
CA GLU A 200 37.70 5.29 19.45
C GLU A 200 37.27 5.40 17.98
N THR A 201 37.88 4.63 17.08
CA THR A 201 37.50 4.59 15.66
C THR A 201 36.08 4.06 15.47
N ALA A 202 35.70 2.99 16.18
CA ALA A 202 34.36 2.41 16.13
C ALA A 202 33.29 3.39 16.66
N TYR A 203 33.58 4.09 17.76
CA TYR A 203 32.69 5.12 18.30
C TYR A 203 32.53 6.31 17.33
N ASN A 204 33.63 6.81 16.77
CA ASN A 204 33.60 7.89 15.78
C ASN A 204 32.84 7.48 14.51
N LEU A 205 32.98 6.22 14.10
CA LEU A 205 32.22 5.67 12.97
C LEU A 205 30.72 5.61 13.31
N LEU A 206 30.33 5.11 14.49
CA LEU A 206 28.95 5.09 14.95
C LEU A 206 28.34 6.49 14.96
N GLU A 207 29.03 7.48 15.54
CA GLU A 207 28.58 8.88 15.51
C GLU A 207 28.41 9.41 14.09
N SER A 208 29.35 9.08 13.19
CA SER A 208 29.26 9.51 11.79
C SER A 208 28.05 8.88 11.08
N GLN A 209 27.79 7.58 11.32
CA GLN A 209 26.63 6.86 10.78
C GLN A 209 25.33 7.44 11.35
N MET A 210 25.28 7.82 12.62
CA MET A 210 24.09 8.44 13.19
C MET A 210 23.73 9.80 12.56
N ARG A 211 24.72 10.55 12.06
CA ARG A 211 24.52 11.87 11.43
C ARG A 211 24.12 11.78 9.96
N ASP A 212 24.57 10.76 9.24
CA ASP A 212 24.27 10.56 7.83
C ASP A 212 22.92 9.86 7.64
N GLN A 213 21.96 10.51 6.99
CA GLN A 213 20.61 9.96 6.73
C GLN A 213 20.63 8.70 5.83
N THR A 214 21.69 8.48 5.06
CA THR A 214 21.86 7.31 4.17
C THR A 214 22.67 6.18 4.79
N SER A 215 23.07 6.35 6.05
CA SER A 215 23.85 5.38 6.81
C SER A 215 23.12 4.08 7.08
N ASP A 216 23.88 3.05 7.43
CA ASP A 216 23.30 1.76 7.79
C ASP A 216 22.56 1.83 9.14
N PHE A 217 22.93 2.75 10.03
CA PHE A 217 22.18 3.04 11.25
C PHE A 217 20.75 3.52 10.94
N ASN A 218 20.61 4.52 10.06
CA ASN A 218 19.29 5.04 9.70
C ASN A 218 18.49 4.04 8.83
N LYS A 219 19.17 3.23 7.99
CA LYS A 219 18.52 2.11 7.30
C LYS A 219 17.99 1.06 8.27
N LEU A 220 18.76 0.72 9.31
CA LEU A 220 18.33 -0.23 10.34
C LEU A 220 17.11 0.29 11.10
N GLN A 221 17.12 1.57 11.50
CA GLN A 221 15.95 2.19 12.11
C GLN A 221 14.71 2.11 11.20
N ASN A 222 14.84 2.51 9.93
CA ASN A 222 13.74 2.45 8.97
C ASN A 222 13.25 1.01 8.71
N LEU A 223 14.17 0.04 8.71
CA LEU A 223 13.85 -1.37 8.56
C LEU A 223 13.04 -1.85 9.78
N VAL A 224 13.51 -1.54 10.99
CA VAL A 224 12.81 -1.90 12.23
C VAL A 224 11.42 -1.26 12.26
N ASP A 225 11.29 0.02 11.93
CA ASP A 225 9.98 0.71 11.91
C ASP A 225 9.01 0.05 10.91
N ARG A 226 9.48 -0.22 9.68
CA ARG A 226 8.66 -0.85 8.62
C ARG A 226 8.31 -2.30 8.93
N GLU A 227 9.27 -3.09 9.39
CA GLU A 227 9.07 -4.49 9.73
C GLU A 227 8.16 -4.62 10.96
N THR A 228 8.35 -3.76 11.96
CA THR A 228 7.51 -3.70 13.15
C THR A 228 6.09 -3.33 12.78
N LEU A 229 5.88 -2.30 11.95
CA LEU A 229 4.54 -1.94 11.50
C LEU A 229 3.89 -3.07 10.67
N GLY A 230 4.65 -3.75 9.82
CA GLY A 230 4.18 -4.93 9.09
C GLY A 230 3.72 -6.06 10.03
N LYS A 231 4.54 -6.37 11.04
CA LYS A 231 4.21 -7.34 12.09
C LYS A 231 2.97 -6.91 12.89
N LEU A 232 2.87 -5.64 13.29
CA LEU A 232 1.73 -5.09 14.02
C LEU A 232 0.44 -5.14 13.19
N LYS A 233 0.50 -4.80 11.90
CA LYS A 233 -0.64 -4.89 10.98
C LYS A 233 -1.10 -6.34 10.80
N LYS A 234 -0.16 -7.28 10.68
CA LYS A 234 -0.46 -8.72 10.60
C LYS A 234 -1.10 -9.23 11.88
N GLU A 235 -0.54 -8.87 13.03
CA GLU A 235 -1.07 -9.18 14.35
C GLU A 235 -2.50 -8.65 14.52
N ALA A 236 -2.75 -7.41 14.11
CA ALA A 236 -4.07 -6.80 14.15
C ALA A 236 -5.12 -7.58 13.32
N LYS A 237 -4.73 -8.21 12.20
CA LYS A 237 -5.63 -9.10 11.45
C LYS A 237 -6.01 -10.32 12.28
N ILE A 238 -5.06 -10.94 12.99
CA ILE A 238 -5.34 -12.12 13.84
C ILE A 238 -6.20 -11.72 15.04
N VAL A 239 -5.85 -10.64 15.74
CA VAL A 239 -6.63 -10.10 16.86
C VAL A 239 -8.05 -9.74 16.44
N TYR A 240 -8.25 -9.21 15.24
CA TYR A 240 -9.59 -8.94 14.73
C TYR A 240 -10.39 -10.22 14.49
N LEU A 241 -9.77 -11.31 14.00
CA LEU A 241 -10.43 -12.61 13.91
C LEU A 241 -10.79 -13.17 15.29
N GLU A 242 -9.92 -13.03 16.29
CA GLU A 242 -10.20 -13.39 17.69
C GLU A 242 -11.37 -12.58 18.25
N HIS A 243 -11.42 -11.28 17.95
CA HIS A 243 -12.55 -10.42 18.30
C HIS A 243 -13.85 -10.90 17.63
N LEU A 244 -13.83 -11.24 16.34
CA LEU A 244 -14.98 -11.82 15.66
C LEU A 244 -15.41 -13.13 16.33
N LEU A 245 -14.49 -14.05 16.59
CA LEU A 245 -14.77 -15.33 17.26
C LEU A 245 -15.45 -15.13 18.62
N ALA A 246 -14.99 -14.16 19.41
CA ALA A 246 -15.55 -13.86 20.72
C ALA A 246 -16.94 -13.20 20.68
N ASN A 247 -17.32 -12.57 19.56
CA ASN A 247 -18.55 -11.77 19.44
C ASN A 247 -19.56 -12.34 18.41
N ILE A 248 -19.26 -13.46 17.76
CA ILE A 248 -20.23 -14.16 16.90
C ILE A 248 -21.24 -14.89 17.79
N GLU A 249 -22.45 -14.34 17.88
CA GLU A 249 -23.62 -15.01 18.46
C GLU A 249 -24.26 -15.93 17.40
N SER A 250 -23.62 -17.07 17.11
CA SER A 250 -24.11 -18.04 16.12
C SER A 250 -24.31 -19.44 16.72
N GLN A 251 -25.32 -20.15 16.23
CA GLN A 251 -25.51 -21.58 16.49
C GLN A 251 -24.70 -22.47 15.52
N ASP A 252 -24.02 -21.87 14.53
CA ASP A 252 -23.16 -22.59 13.59
C ASP A 252 -21.84 -23.01 14.27
N ASN A 253 -21.87 -24.21 14.86
CA ASN A 253 -20.70 -24.80 15.50
C ASN A 253 -19.56 -25.08 14.51
N LEU A 254 -19.88 -25.35 13.23
CA LEU A 254 -18.88 -25.70 12.22
C LEU A 254 -18.05 -24.48 11.82
N GLY A 255 -18.69 -23.36 11.52
CA GLY A 255 -18.02 -22.10 11.20
C GLY A 255 -17.13 -21.60 12.35
N ILE A 256 -17.57 -21.79 13.60
CA ILE A 256 -16.79 -21.44 14.80
C ILE A 256 -15.52 -22.31 14.90
N ILE A 257 -15.61 -23.61 14.63
CA ILE A 257 -14.46 -24.52 14.64
C ILE A 257 -13.45 -24.10 13.57
N TYR A 258 -13.89 -23.80 12.34
CA TYR A 258 -12.98 -23.39 11.28
C TYR A 258 -12.35 -22.02 11.50
N LEU A 259 -13.08 -21.06 12.06
CA LEU A 259 -12.50 -19.77 12.44
C LEU A 259 -11.45 -19.95 13.54
N ARG A 260 -11.73 -20.81 14.53
CA ARG A 260 -10.77 -21.14 15.58
C ARG A 260 -9.53 -21.82 15.01
N ASP A 261 -9.70 -22.77 14.07
CA ASP A 261 -8.56 -23.41 13.42
C ASP A 261 -7.74 -22.41 12.62
N LEU A 262 -8.39 -21.54 11.81
CA LEU A 262 -7.70 -20.50 11.05
C LEU A 262 -6.84 -19.60 11.96
N ILE A 263 -7.41 -19.10 13.06
CA ILE A 263 -6.67 -18.28 14.05
C ILE A 263 -5.47 -19.07 14.57
N ARG A 264 -5.67 -20.33 14.97
CA ARG A 264 -4.61 -21.22 15.46
C ARG A 264 -3.51 -21.43 14.42
N ARG A 265 -3.85 -21.69 13.15
CA ARG A 265 -2.87 -21.87 12.06
C ARG A 265 -2.07 -20.60 11.81
N LEU A 266 -2.71 -19.43 11.84
CA LEU A 266 -2.02 -18.14 11.66
C LEU A 266 -1.03 -17.88 12.79
N ARG A 267 -1.43 -18.14 14.05
CA ARG A 267 -0.52 -18.08 15.22
C ARG A 267 0.64 -19.06 15.09
N LEU A 268 0.35 -20.28 14.62
CA LEU A 268 1.36 -21.32 14.42
C LEU A 268 2.40 -20.94 13.37
N ILE A 269 1.98 -20.27 12.29
CA ILE A 269 2.92 -19.72 11.29
C ILE A 269 3.88 -18.73 11.94
N GLU A 270 3.36 -17.80 12.77
CA GLU A 270 4.21 -16.82 13.47
C GLU A 270 5.20 -17.48 14.42
N GLU A 271 4.73 -18.43 15.23
CA GLU A 271 5.59 -19.17 16.15
C GLU A 271 6.67 -19.94 15.40
N TYR A 272 6.28 -20.66 14.34
CA TYR A 272 7.20 -21.45 13.54
C TYR A 272 8.29 -20.59 12.91
N ILE A 273 7.94 -19.49 12.25
CA ILE A 273 8.89 -18.63 11.53
C ILE A 273 9.86 -17.94 12.49
N ASN A 274 9.37 -17.49 13.65
CA ASN A 274 10.21 -16.83 14.65
C ASN A 274 11.08 -17.81 15.47
N SER A 275 10.75 -19.11 15.47
CA SER A 275 11.54 -20.14 16.18
C SER A 275 12.84 -20.54 15.46
N LYS A 276 13.00 -20.22 14.18
CA LYS A 276 14.11 -20.67 13.33
C LYS A 276 15.27 -19.69 13.31
N ALA A 277 16.49 -20.21 13.18
CA ALA A 277 17.66 -19.35 13.02
C ALA A 277 17.65 -18.65 11.64
N SER A 278 18.40 -17.55 11.53
CA SER A 278 18.46 -16.76 10.29
C SER A 278 18.91 -17.63 9.10
N GLY A 279 18.14 -17.59 8.02
CA GLY A 279 18.43 -18.33 6.78
C GLY A 279 18.02 -19.80 6.79
N GLU A 280 17.56 -20.36 7.92
CA GLU A 280 17.09 -21.75 7.97
C GLU A 280 15.83 -22.00 7.13
N LEU A 281 15.09 -20.96 6.78
CA LEU A 281 13.88 -21.04 5.96
C LEU A 281 14.08 -20.49 4.54
N GLU A 282 15.33 -20.46 4.06
CA GLU A 282 15.63 -20.20 2.66
C GLU A 282 15.26 -21.40 1.78
N VAL A 283 14.47 -21.14 0.74
CA VAL A 283 13.95 -22.12 -0.21
C VAL A 283 14.06 -21.62 -1.65
N TYR A 284 14.05 -22.56 -2.60
CA TYR A 284 14.30 -22.24 -4.01
C TYR A 284 13.26 -22.86 -4.94
N TYR A 285 12.91 -22.17 -6.01
CA TYR A 285 12.07 -22.71 -7.09
C TYR A 285 12.32 -21.95 -8.39
N ALA A 286 12.45 -22.64 -9.52
CA ALA A 286 12.63 -22.05 -10.84
C ALA A 286 13.72 -20.95 -10.90
N GLY A 287 14.83 -21.16 -10.19
CA GLY A 287 15.96 -20.21 -10.13
C GLY A 287 15.77 -19.02 -9.19
N ALA A 288 14.61 -18.89 -8.53
CA ALA A 288 14.36 -17.86 -7.53
C ALA A 288 14.56 -18.37 -6.10
N THR A 289 14.98 -17.47 -5.22
CA THR A 289 15.16 -17.72 -3.79
C THR A 289 14.15 -16.93 -2.97
N ALA A 290 13.58 -17.56 -1.94
CA ALA A 290 12.76 -16.89 -0.94
C ALA A 290 13.15 -17.35 0.47
N ASN A 291 13.36 -16.40 1.37
CA ASN A 291 13.44 -16.67 2.81
C ASN A 291 12.06 -16.44 3.43
N TYR A 292 11.45 -17.47 4.01
CA TYR A 292 10.12 -17.31 4.59
C TYR A 292 10.07 -16.32 5.76
N GLN A 293 11.16 -16.11 6.51
CA GLN A 293 11.22 -15.08 7.56
C GLN A 293 11.01 -13.68 6.97
N ASP A 294 11.70 -13.38 5.88
CA ASP A 294 11.62 -12.08 5.21
C ASP A 294 10.29 -11.89 4.48
N VAL A 295 9.76 -12.96 3.87
CA VAL A 295 8.48 -12.89 3.16
C VAL A 295 7.35 -12.61 4.15
N PHE A 296 7.27 -13.38 5.24
CA PHE A 296 6.16 -13.31 6.20
C PHE A 296 6.28 -12.18 7.21
N SER A 297 7.37 -11.41 7.24
CA SER A 297 7.42 -10.15 8.00
C SER A 297 6.39 -9.12 7.52
N ARG A 298 5.93 -9.25 6.27
CA ARG A 298 4.98 -8.35 5.61
C ARG A 298 3.52 -8.73 5.89
N ALA A 299 2.68 -7.74 6.19
CA ALA A 299 1.27 -7.96 6.51
C ALA A 299 0.43 -8.45 5.32
N GLU A 300 0.83 -8.10 4.10
CA GLU A 300 0.10 -8.36 2.86
C GLU A 300 0.17 -9.82 2.42
N VAL A 301 1.08 -10.61 3.01
CA VAL A 301 1.20 -12.04 2.67
C VAL A 301 -0.11 -12.78 2.95
N LEU A 302 -0.79 -12.45 4.05
CA LEU A 302 -2.06 -13.05 4.43
C LEU A 302 -3.21 -12.67 3.49
N ASP A 303 -3.09 -11.59 2.69
CA ASP A 303 -4.14 -11.14 1.76
C ASP A 303 -4.38 -12.12 0.62
N ALA A 304 -3.49 -13.10 0.46
CA ALA A 304 -3.69 -14.23 -0.44
C ALA A 304 -4.85 -15.12 -0.02
N LEU A 305 -5.15 -15.20 1.28
CA LEU A 305 -6.17 -16.09 1.81
C LEU A 305 -7.56 -15.69 1.29
N PRO A 306 -8.46 -16.67 1.12
CA PRO A 306 -9.82 -16.44 0.66
C PRO A 306 -10.62 -15.63 1.69
N VAL A 307 -10.51 -15.99 2.97
CA VAL A 307 -11.19 -15.31 4.08
C VAL A 307 -10.16 -14.75 5.05
N ILE A 308 -10.02 -13.41 5.07
CA ILE A 308 -9.05 -12.72 5.93
C ILE A 308 -9.45 -11.25 6.11
N PRO A 309 -9.13 -10.61 7.25
CA PRO A 309 -9.27 -9.17 7.39
C PRO A 309 -8.25 -8.44 6.50
N ILE A 310 -8.72 -7.42 5.80
CA ILE A 310 -7.89 -6.49 5.01
C ILE A 310 -7.90 -5.14 5.72
N ILE A 311 -6.71 -4.59 5.89
CA ILE A 311 -6.49 -3.21 6.28
C ILE A 311 -6.72 -2.34 5.03
N ALA A 312 -7.78 -1.56 5.04
CA ALA A 312 -8.24 -0.75 3.91
C ALA A 312 -8.05 0.74 4.20
N GLY A 313 -7.13 1.35 3.45
CA GLY A 313 -6.83 2.78 3.54
C GLY A 313 -6.09 3.17 4.82
N VAL A 314 -5.52 4.38 4.80
CA VAL A 314 -4.99 5.06 5.98
C VAL A 314 -5.99 6.16 6.31
N LEU A 315 -6.62 6.06 7.47
CA LEU A 315 -7.58 7.07 7.95
C LEU A 315 -6.86 8.23 8.66
N GLY A 316 -5.62 7.98 9.11
CA GLY A 316 -4.74 9.00 9.64
C GLY A 316 -3.50 8.39 10.27
N GLU A 317 -2.43 9.18 10.28
CA GLU A 317 -1.25 8.95 11.10
C GLU A 317 -1.03 10.20 11.93
N SER A 318 -0.72 10.04 13.22
CA SER A 318 -0.38 11.17 14.08
C SER A 318 0.75 10.80 15.02
N THR A 319 1.82 11.58 14.98
CA THR A 319 2.92 11.47 15.93
C THR A 319 2.77 12.56 16.98
N ASP A 320 2.47 12.18 18.22
CA ASP A 320 2.57 13.07 19.37
C ASP A 320 4.00 13.01 19.91
N LEU A 321 4.82 13.96 19.47
CA LEU A 321 6.18 14.11 19.96
C LEU A 321 6.22 14.40 21.46
N SER A 322 5.21 15.02 22.06
CA SER A 322 5.23 15.34 23.49
C SER A 322 5.02 14.10 24.37
N GLN A 323 4.17 13.18 23.93
CA GLN A 323 3.91 11.91 24.62
C GLN A 323 4.81 10.75 24.14
N GLY A 324 5.55 10.95 23.05
CA GLY A 324 6.39 9.89 22.47
C GLY A 324 5.57 8.76 21.88
N GLU A 325 4.41 9.09 21.31
CA GLU A 325 3.49 8.12 20.71
C GLU A 325 3.32 8.39 19.21
N THR A 326 3.28 7.33 18.41
CA THR A 326 2.81 7.37 17.03
C THR A 326 1.56 6.51 16.91
N GLN A 327 0.48 7.10 16.41
CA GLN A 327 -0.79 6.43 16.19
C GLN A 327 -1.02 6.25 14.70
N PHE A 328 -1.30 5.02 14.31
CA PHE A 328 -1.73 4.65 12.97
C PHE A 328 -3.20 4.25 13.00
N VAL A 329 -4.02 4.92 12.21
CA VAL A 329 -5.46 4.67 12.13
C VAL A 329 -5.80 4.11 10.76
N PHE A 330 -6.42 2.93 10.75
CA PHE A 330 -6.81 2.22 9.54
C PHE A 330 -8.29 1.83 9.56
N GLY A 331 -8.85 1.66 8.36
CA GLY A 331 -10.10 0.91 8.19
C GLY A 331 -9.81 -0.59 8.13
N LEU A 332 -10.71 -1.40 8.69
CA LEU A 332 -10.71 -2.85 8.54
C LEU A 332 -11.97 -3.28 7.80
N LYS A 333 -11.79 -4.21 6.85
CA LYS A 333 -12.88 -4.91 6.17
C LYS A 333 -12.57 -6.40 6.08
N MET A 334 -13.61 -7.23 6.04
CA MET A 334 -13.44 -8.65 5.74
C MET A 334 -13.36 -8.88 4.24
N LYS A 335 -12.33 -9.63 3.82
CA LYS A 335 -12.29 -10.27 2.51
C LYS A 335 -12.96 -11.63 2.63
N PHE A 336 -13.80 -11.94 1.66
CA PHE A 336 -14.35 -13.27 1.45
C PHE A 336 -13.85 -13.81 0.10
N ASP A 337 -14.10 -15.10 -0.16
CA ASP A 337 -13.67 -15.84 -1.34
C ASP A 337 -14.41 -15.39 -2.61
N GLY A 338 -14.29 -14.12 -2.96
CA GLY A 338 -14.89 -13.53 -4.15
C GLY A 338 -14.02 -13.71 -5.38
N SER A 339 -14.56 -13.33 -6.53
CA SER A 339 -13.88 -13.49 -7.81
C SER A 339 -12.71 -12.55 -8.03
N VAL A 340 -11.63 -13.09 -8.58
CA VAL A 340 -10.44 -12.37 -9.00
C VAL A 340 -10.67 -11.85 -10.43
N GLN A 341 -10.82 -10.53 -10.56
CA GLN A 341 -11.15 -9.90 -11.85
C GLN A 341 -10.11 -10.17 -12.95
N THR A 342 -8.85 -10.38 -12.57
CA THR A 342 -7.76 -10.68 -13.51
C THR A 342 -7.68 -12.14 -13.94
N SER A 343 -8.46 -13.04 -13.31
CA SER A 343 -8.45 -14.50 -13.59
C SER A 343 -9.79 -14.99 -14.11
N HIS A 344 -10.41 -14.24 -15.04
CA HIS A 344 -11.69 -14.61 -15.66
C HIS A 344 -12.83 -14.94 -14.67
N GLY A 345 -12.75 -14.43 -13.44
CA GLY A 345 -13.77 -14.63 -12.43
C GLY A 345 -13.55 -15.82 -11.49
N GLU A 346 -12.39 -16.48 -11.50
CA GLU A 346 -12.04 -17.52 -10.49
C GLU A 346 -12.07 -16.96 -9.07
N ASP A 347 -12.56 -17.76 -8.13
CA ASP A 347 -12.52 -17.41 -6.70
C ASP A 347 -11.08 -17.41 -6.17
N VAL A 348 -10.83 -16.68 -5.09
CA VAL A 348 -9.47 -16.48 -4.56
C VAL A 348 -8.79 -17.81 -4.22
N PHE A 349 -9.52 -18.78 -3.68
CA PHE A 349 -8.96 -20.10 -3.40
C PHE A 349 -8.45 -20.79 -4.66
N GLU A 350 -9.30 -20.93 -5.68
CA GLU A 350 -8.95 -21.58 -6.95
C GLU A 350 -7.83 -20.83 -7.69
N TYR A 351 -7.89 -19.49 -7.71
CA TYR A 351 -6.84 -18.67 -8.31
C TYR A 351 -5.45 -18.96 -7.72
N ASN A 352 -5.33 -18.94 -6.39
CA ASN A 352 -4.04 -19.21 -5.73
C ASN A 352 -3.63 -20.68 -5.84
N MET A 353 -4.57 -21.62 -5.90
CA MET A 353 -4.25 -23.01 -6.21
C MET A 353 -3.77 -23.18 -7.65
N GLY A 354 -4.31 -22.41 -8.59
CA GLY A 354 -3.84 -22.28 -9.96
C GLY A 354 -2.40 -21.78 -10.02
N ILE A 355 -2.06 -20.75 -9.25
CA ILE A 355 -0.68 -20.24 -9.12
C ILE A 355 0.27 -21.34 -8.62
N ILE A 356 -0.12 -22.12 -7.61
CA ILE A 356 0.74 -23.19 -7.07
C ILE A 356 0.90 -24.33 -8.07
N ASN A 357 -0.16 -24.66 -8.82
CA ASN A 357 -0.20 -25.81 -9.72
C ASN A 357 0.70 -25.65 -10.96
N PRO A 358 1.76 -26.48 -11.14
CA PRO A 358 2.65 -26.40 -12.29
C PRO A 358 2.00 -26.76 -13.64
N ASP A 359 0.84 -27.41 -13.61
CA ASP A 359 0.08 -27.77 -14.80
C ASP A 359 -0.92 -26.68 -15.23
N SER A 360 -1.04 -25.57 -14.49
CA SER A 360 -1.95 -24.48 -14.86
C SER A 360 -1.35 -23.60 -15.98
N GLU A 361 -2.24 -23.04 -16.81
CA GLU A 361 -1.82 -22.17 -17.92
C GLU A 361 -1.10 -20.91 -17.41
N GLU A 362 -1.60 -20.28 -16.33
CA GLU A 362 -0.96 -19.10 -15.74
C GLU A 362 0.44 -19.43 -15.22
N HIS A 363 0.61 -20.56 -14.53
CA HIS A 363 1.91 -20.98 -13.99
C HIS A 363 2.94 -21.20 -15.10
N GLN A 364 2.57 -21.92 -16.16
CA GLN A 364 3.47 -22.18 -17.29
C GLN A 364 3.80 -20.90 -18.05
N ARG A 365 2.82 -20.02 -18.24
CA ARG A 365 3.01 -18.73 -18.93
C ARG A 365 3.95 -17.80 -18.16
N GLU A 366 3.73 -17.61 -16.87
CA GLU A 366 4.52 -16.65 -16.06
C GLU A 366 5.95 -17.16 -15.79
N LEU A 367 6.16 -18.48 -15.67
CA LEU A 367 7.52 -19.03 -15.62
C LEU A 367 8.24 -19.03 -16.98
N GLY A 368 7.49 -19.03 -18.08
CA GLY A 368 8.03 -18.91 -19.43
C GLY A 368 8.46 -17.49 -19.81
N ASP A 369 8.01 -16.47 -19.06
CA ASP A 369 8.37 -15.07 -19.23
C ASP A 369 9.66 -14.76 -18.43
N SER A 370 10.75 -14.47 -19.12
CA SER A 370 12.06 -14.21 -18.50
C SER A 370 12.04 -13.03 -17.53
N ASP A 371 11.18 -12.04 -17.76
CA ASP A 371 11.17 -10.80 -16.98
C ASP A 371 10.36 -10.96 -15.68
N ARG A 372 9.47 -11.96 -15.63
CA ARG A 372 8.55 -12.19 -14.51
C ARG A 372 8.81 -13.49 -13.76
N CYS A 373 9.56 -14.42 -14.36
CA CYS A 373 9.80 -15.75 -13.82
C CYS A 373 10.27 -15.74 -12.37
N GLU A 374 11.26 -14.90 -12.01
CA GLU A 374 11.76 -14.83 -10.64
C GLU A 374 10.70 -14.34 -9.64
N ILE A 375 9.97 -13.28 -10.01
CA ILE A 375 8.91 -12.69 -9.18
C ILE A 375 7.76 -13.70 -8.98
N PHE A 376 7.36 -14.37 -10.06
CA PHE A 376 6.32 -15.38 -10.03
C PHE A 376 6.75 -16.61 -9.22
N ALA A 377 7.98 -17.08 -9.37
CA ALA A 377 8.50 -18.21 -8.59
C ALA A 377 8.53 -17.92 -7.08
N ARG A 378 8.92 -16.70 -6.67
CA ARG A 378 8.80 -16.25 -5.27
C ARG A 378 7.34 -16.21 -4.80
N LYS A 379 6.41 -15.80 -5.67
CA LYS A 379 4.96 -15.84 -5.41
C LYS A 379 4.48 -17.28 -5.18
N VAL A 380 4.89 -18.23 -6.02
CA VAL A 380 4.57 -19.67 -5.86
C VAL A 380 5.04 -20.18 -4.50
N LEU A 381 6.31 -19.97 -4.15
CA LEU A 381 6.88 -20.38 -2.85
C LEU A 381 6.08 -19.80 -1.68
N THR A 382 5.77 -18.50 -1.73
CA THR A 382 4.98 -17.82 -0.69
C THR A 382 3.59 -18.42 -0.54
N ARG A 383 2.88 -18.65 -1.66
CA ARG A 383 1.52 -19.21 -1.65
C ARG A 383 1.52 -20.67 -1.21
N ALA A 384 2.47 -21.46 -1.67
CA ALA A 384 2.63 -22.85 -1.30
C ALA A 384 2.80 -23.01 0.23
N PHE A 385 3.67 -22.22 0.86
CA PHE A 385 3.83 -22.24 2.32
C PHE A 385 2.54 -21.85 3.04
N LEU A 386 1.96 -20.70 2.69
CA LEU A 386 0.77 -20.18 3.37
C LEU A 386 -0.42 -21.14 3.25
N TYR A 387 -0.69 -21.64 2.04
CA TYR A 387 -1.80 -22.55 1.79
C TYR A 387 -1.58 -23.91 2.44
N TYR A 388 -0.34 -24.41 2.47
CA TYR A 388 -0.04 -25.65 3.18
C TYR A 388 -0.34 -25.51 4.68
N PHE A 389 0.16 -24.46 5.33
CA PHE A 389 -0.07 -24.29 6.77
C PHE A 389 -1.53 -24.05 7.13
N VAL A 390 -2.28 -23.32 6.29
CA VAL A 390 -3.68 -22.97 6.57
C VAL A 390 -4.66 -24.09 6.20
N PHE A 391 -4.43 -24.83 5.11
CA PHE A 391 -5.42 -25.77 4.55
C PHE A 391 -5.00 -27.24 4.60
N ALA A 392 -3.76 -27.57 4.98
CA ALA A 392 -3.40 -28.98 5.13
C ALA A 392 -4.30 -29.65 6.18
N SER A 393 -4.87 -30.79 5.80
CA SER A 393 -5.68 -31.63 6.68
C SER A 393 -5.24 -33.09 6.58
N ARG A 394 -5.46 -33.85 7.66
CA ARG A 394 -5.33 -35.32 7.71
C ARG A 394 -6.68 -36.03 7.49
N CYS A 395 -7.76 -35.27 7.42
CA CYS A 395 -9.13 -35.73 7.32
C CYS A 395 -9.69 -35.36 5.94
N ASN A 396 -10.73 -36.08 5.51
CA ASN A 396 -11.50 -35.69 4.33
C ASN A 396 -12.78 -34.98 4.82
N PRO A 397 -12.93 -33.66 4.62
CA PRO A 397 -14.12 -32.92 5.03
C PRO A 397 -15.43 -33.41 4.39
N SER A 398 -15.33 -34.13 3.26
CA SER A 398 -16.48 -34.73 2.57
C SER A 398 -16.80 -36.16 3.02
N SER A 399 -16.06 -36.73 3.99
CA SER A 399 -16.36 -38.06 4.54
C SER A 399 -17.55 -38.03 5.49
N GLU A 400 -18.40 -39.05 5.45
CA GLU A 400 -19.55 -39.18 6.37
C GLU A 400 -19.15 -39.23 7.86
N ASN A 401 -17.92 -39.65 8.17
CA ASN A 401 -17.38 -39.72 9.54
C ASN A 401 -16.41 -38.57 9.87
N TYR A 402 -16.46 -37.49 9.10
CA TYR A 402 -15.60 -36.33 9.34
C TYR A 402 -15.96 -35.66 10.68
N ASN A 403 -14.97 -35.55 11.57
CA ASN A 403 -15.09 -34.80 12.81
C ASN A 403 -14.34 -33.47 12.67
N PRO A 404 -15.02 -32.32 12.58
CA PRO A 404 -14.37 -31.01 12.46
C PRO A 404 -13.44 -30.67 13.62
N ASP A 405 -13.73 -31.14 14.84
CA ASP A 405 -12.87 -30.89 16.01
C ASP A 405 -11.47 -31.49 15.84
N SER A 406 -11.33 -32.54 15.01
CA SER A 406 -10.04 -33.17 14.74
C SER A 406 -9.06 -32.27 13.97
N GLU A 407 -9.56 -31.22 13.31
CA GLU A 407 -8.73 -30.22 12.63
C GLU A 407 -7.97 -29.34 13.63
N LEU A 408 -8.59 -29.02 14.78
CA LEU A 408 -7.98 -28.20 15.84
C LEU A 408 -6.74 -28.84 16.45
N GLU A 409 -6.62 -30.16 16.35
CA GLU A 409 -5.50 -30.94 16.87
C GLU A 409 -4.42 -31.22 15.81
N TYR A 410 -4.69 -30.96 14.53
CA TYR A 410 -3.72 -31.27 13.48
C TYR A 410 -2.59 -30.22 13.46
N ASP A 411 -1.35 -30.66 13.62
CA ASP A 411 -0.14 -29.85 13.48
C ASP A 411 0.50 -30.11 12.10
N PRO A 412 0.60 -29.11 11.21
CA PRO A 412 1.19 -29.27 9.89
C PRO A 412 2.73 -29.23 9.92
N ILE A 413 3.36 -28.77 11.01
CA ILE A 413 4.82 -28.56 11.08
C ILE A 413 5.61 -29.85 10.87
N PRO A 414 5.37 -30.96 11.57
CA PRO A 414 6.22 -32.15 11.45
C PRO A 414 6.24 -32.69 10.01
N ARG A 415 5.08 -32.71 9.36
CA ARG A 415 4.96 -33.15 7.96
C ARG A 415 5.58 -32.15 6.99
N PHE A 416 5.50 -30.85 7.27
CA PHE A 416 6.17 -29.82 6.50
C PHE A 416 7.70 -30.00 6.54
N GLU A 417 8.28 -30.12 7.73
CA GLU A 417 9.73 -30.26 7.92
C GLU A 417 10.29 -31.57 7.35
N GLU A 418 9.54 -32.66 7.43
CA GLU A 418 9.98 -33.96 6.93
C GLU A 418 9.83 -34.06 5.40
N LYS A 419 8.74 -33.55 4.83
CA LYS A 419 8.34 -33.89 3.44
C LYS A 419 8.35 -32.71 2.47
N VAL A 420 8.18 -31.48 2.95
CA VAL A 420 8.02 -30.30 2.09
C VAL A 420 9.31 -29.50 2.06
N LEU A 421 9.80 -29.06 3.23
CA LEU A 421 10.97 -28.20 3.36
C LEU A 421 12.24 -28.79 2.71
N PRO A 422 12.59 -30.08 2.88
CA PRO A 422 13.80 -30.64 2.28
C PRO A 422 13.75 -30.65 0.75
N VAL A 423 12.56 -30.87 0.17
CA VAL A 423 12.36 -30.84 -1.29
C VAL A 423 12.55 -29.42 -1.82
N LEU A 424 11.98 -28.42 -1.13
CA LEU A 424 12.13 -27.00 -1.51
C LEU A 424 13.56 -26.47 -1.36
N LYS A 425 14.34 -27.01 -0.44
CA LYS A 425 15.78 -26.72 -0.28
C LYS A 425 16.67 -27.45 -1.26
N SER A 426 16.20 -28.55 -1.84
CA SER A 426 16.98 -29.34 -2.80
C SER A 426 17.13 -28.62 -4.15
N SER A 427 18.08 -29.07 -4.97
CA SER A 427 18.25 -28.61 -6.34
C SER A 427 17.37 -29.35 -7.37
N ASN A 428 16.48 -30.26 -6.92
CA ASN A 428 15.65 -31.08 -7.80
C ASN A 428 14.33 -30.36 -8.13
N GLU A 429 14.28 -29.69 -9.28
CA GLU A 429 13.09 -28.95 -9.73
C GLU A 429 11.92 -29.87 -10.10
N GLU A 430 12.16 -31.06 -10.65
CA GLU A 430 11.10 -32.03 -10.94
C GLU A 430 10.40 -32.48 -9.66
N ALA A 431 11.15 -32.72 -8.57
CA ALA A 431 10.58 -33.08 -7.28
C ALA A 431 9.72 -31.94 -6.69
N LYS A 432 10.13 -30.67 -6.89
CA LYS A 432 9.33 -29.51 -6.47
C LYS A 432 8.04 -29.37 -7.28
N ARG A 433 8.09 -29.63 -8.59
CA ARG A 433 6.89 -29.63 -9.44
C ARG A 433 5.91 -30.72 -9.01
N GLU A 434 6.39 -31.94 -8.76
CA GLU A 434 5.54 -33.03 -8.25
C GLU A 434 4.98 -32.71 -6.86
N LEU A 435 5.76 -32.09 -5.98
CA LEU A 435 5.30 -31.62 -4.67
C LEU A 435 4.12 -30.65 -4.81
N PHE A 436 4.27 -29.59 -5.62
CA PHE A 436 3.20 -28.60 -5.82
C PHE A 436 1.97 -29.17 -6.51
N LYS A 437 2.15 -30.11 -7.44
CA LYS A 437 1.04 -30.84 -8.06
C LYS A 437 0.22 -31.63 -7.03
N ASN A 438 0.89 -32.20 -6.02
CA ASN A 438 0.23 -32.99 -4.99
C ASN A 438 -0.48 -32.14 -3.93
N PHE A 439 -0.16 -30.84 -3.79
CA PHE A 439 -0.87 -29.95 -2.86
C PHE A 439 -2.37 -29.84 -3.16
N ARG A 440 -2.79 -30.02 -4.42
CA ARG A 440 -4.22 -30.02 -4.80
C ARG A 440 -4.96 -31.30 -4.41
N LYS A 441 -4.24 -32.40 -4.19
CA LYS A 441 -4.85 -33.72 -3.95
C LYS A 441 -5.19 -34.00 -2.48
N GLY A 442 -4.67 -33.18 -1.55
CA GLY A 442 -4.73 -33.41 -0.11
C GLY A 442 -3.55 -34.24 0.37
#